data_AF-A0A352JNU7-F1
#
_entry.id   AF-A0A352JNU7-F1
#
_cell.length_a   1.000
_cell.length_b   1.000
_cell.length_c   1.000
_cell.angle_alpha   90.00
_cell.angle_beta   90.00
_cell.angle_gamma   90.00
#
_symmetry.space_group_name_H-M   'P 1'
#
loop_
_entity.id
_entity.type
_entity.pdbx_description
1 polymer ?
#
loop_
_entity_poly.entity_id
_entity_poly.type
_entity_poly.pdbx_seq_one_letter_code
_entity_poly.pdbx_strand_id
1 'polypeptide(L)' 'MLNVSISDLKTNPASIILQSAEYPVAIQKRSKTQAYLVGIDIFEKLVAQLEDDIDKKAIEQTDLSTARSYEDVARELGL' A
#
# COMPACT_ATOMS: atom_id res chain seq x y z
N MET A 1 -5.46 15.85 -6.39
CA MET A 1 -5.52 15.58 -4.95
C MET A 1 -6.44 16.59 -4.31
N LEU A 2 -7.45 16.14 -3.57
CA LEU A 2 -8.48 16.99 -2.97
C LEU A 2 -8.16 17.21 -1.48
N ASN A 3 -8.37 18.43 -0.97
CA ASN A 3 -8.09 18.77 0.43
C ASN A 3 -9.41 18.98 1.17
N VAL A 4 -9.60 18.29 2.30
CA VAL A 4 -10.83 18.36 3.10
C VAL A 4 -10.49 18.61 4.56
N SER A 5 -11.29 19.42 5.26
CA SER A 5 -11.08 19.61 6.69
C SER A 5 -11.54 18.37 7.49
N ILE A 6 -10.92 18.14 8.65
CA ILE A 6 -11.37 17.09 9.57
C ILE A 6 -12.82 17.30 10.04
N SER A 7 -13.32 18.53 10.03
CA SER A 7 -14.72 18.82 10.35
C SER A 7 -15.65 18.33 9.24
N ASP A 8 -15.31 18.56 7.97
CA ASP A 8 -16.11 18.11 6.83
C ASP A 8 -16.12 16.58 6.72
N LEU A 9 -14.99 15.92 7.00
CA LEU A 9 -14.91 14.46 7.08
C LEU A 9 -15.89 13.88 8.10
N LYS A 10 -16.03 14.52 9.27
CA LYS A 10 -16.95 14.08 10.31
C LYS A 10 -18.41 14.30 9.93
N THR A 11 -18.71 15.38 9.23
CA THR A 11 -20.07 15.73 8.84
C THR A 11 -20.55 14.92 7.62
N ASN A 12 -19.67 14.68 6.64
CA ASN A 12 -20.01 14.06 5.36
C ASN A 12 -19.08 12.88 4.99
N PRO A 13 -18.92 11.87 5.85
CA PRO A 13 -17.90 10.82 5.66
C PRO A 13 -18.11 10.03 4.36
N ALA A 14 -19.35 9.65 4.04
CA ALA A 14 -19.65 8.83 2.87
C ALA A 14 -19.25 9.49 1.55
N SER A 15 -19.55 10.79 1.38
CA SER A 15 -19.18 11.54 0.17
C SER A 15 -17.67 11.63 0.01
N ILE A 16 -16.94 11.85 1.11
CA ILE A 16 -15.48 11.98 1.07
C ILE A 16 -14.79 10.63 0.85
N ILE A 17 -15.34 9.54 1.39
CA ILE A 17 -14.89 8.18 1.09
C ILE A 17 -15.08 7.87 -0.40
N LEU A 18 -16.24 8.19 -0.98
CA LEU A 18 -16.47 7.99 -2.42
C LEU A 18 -15.50 8.80 -3.28
N GLN A 19 -15.20 10.05 -2.89
CA GLN A 19 -14.20 10.87 -3.58
C GLN A 19 -12.79 10.26 -3.50
N SER A 20 -12.47 9.50 -2.45
CA SER A 20 -11.17 8.86 -2.27
C SER A 20 -10.97 7.60 -3.12
N ALA A 21 -12.03 7.10 -3.78
CA ALA A 21 -11.99 5.86 -4.55
C ALA A 21 -11.00 5.93 -5.73
N GLU A 22 -10.96 7.07 -6.44
CA GLU A 22 -10.09 7.24 -7.61
C GLU A 22 -8.80 8.02 -7.30
N TYR A 23 -8.84 8.95 -6.35
CA TYR A 23 -7.69 9.78 -6.00
C TYR A 23 -7.59 10.01 -4.49
N PRO A 24 -6.36 10.04 -3.92
CA PRO A 24 -6.17 10.36 -2.51
C PRO A 24 -6.78 11.71 -2.12
N VAL A 25 -7.41 11.73 -0.94
CA VAL A 25 -7.95 12.94 -0.30
C VAL A 25 -7.11 13.29 0.92
N ALA A 26 -6.52 14.48 0.94
CA ALA A 26 -5.77 14.97 2.07
C ALA A 26 -6.70 15.53 3.15
N ILE A 27 -6.61 14.99 4.36
CA ILE A 27 -7.37 15.43 5.52
C ILE A 27 -6.56 16.47 6.29
N GLN A 28 -7.13 17.65 6.45
CA GLN A 28 -6.46 18.80 7.05
C GLN A 28 -7.06 19.17 8.41
N LYS A 29 -6.18 19.57 9.34
CA LYS A 29 -6.56 20.18 10.62
C LYS A 29 -5.76 21.47 10.79
N ARG A 30 -6.45 22.61 10.98
CA ARG A 30 -5.82 23.93 11.07
C ARG A 30 -4.86 24.20 9.89
N SER A 31 -5.34 23.92 8.68
CA SER A 31 -4.61 24.08 7.41
C SER A 31 -3.33 23.25 7.26
N LYS A 32 -3.14 22.22 8.09
CA LYS A 32 -2.05 21.25 7.95
C LYS A 32 -2.61 19.88 7.59
N THR A 33 -2.05 19.24 6.58
CA THR A 33 -2.36 17.83 6.25
C THR A 33 -1.95 16.94 7.42
N GLN A 34 -2.85 16.05 7.83
CA GLN A 34 -2.65 15.12 8.94
C GLN A 34 -2.75 13.66 8.49
N ALA A 35 -3.53 13.40 7.44
CA ALA A 35 -3.73 12.07 6.89
C ALA A 35 -4.08 12.17 5.41
N TYR A 36 -3.96 11.04 4.71
CA TYR A 36 -4.51 10.82 3.38
C TYR A 36 -5.53 9.70 3.47
N LEU A 37 -6.73 9.96 2.99
CA LEU A 37 -7.73 8.94 2.75
C LEU A 37 -7.55 8.42 1.33
N VAL A 38 -7.45 7.11 1.18
CA VAL A 38 -7.23 6.42 -0.09
C VAL A 38 -8.23 5.28 -0.22
N GLY A 39 -8.73 5.06 -1.44
CA GLY A 39 -9.51 3.88 -1.77
C GLY A 39 -8.68 2.60 -1.55
N ILE A 40 -9.37 1.53 -1.14
CA ILE A 40 -8.74 0.25 -0.82
C ILE A 40 -7.93 -0.29 -2.00
N ASP A 41 -8.48 -0.24 -3.22
CA ASP A 41 -7.79 -0.73 -4.43
C ASP A 41 -6.49 0.01 -4.72
N ILE A 42 -6.44 1.31 -4.41
CA ILE A 42 -5.22 2.12 -4.58
C ILE A 42 -4.22 1.76 -3.48
N PHE A 43 -4.68 1.62 -2.25
CA PHE A 43 -3.83 1.23 -1.12
C PHE A 43 -3.16 -0.13 -1.37
N GLU A 44 -3.93 -1.15 -1.76
CA GLU A 44 -3.41 -2.49 -2.05
C GLU A 44 -2.36 -2.46 -3.18
N LYS A 45 -2.60 -1.72 -4.26
CA LYS A 45 -1.62 -1.57 -5.35
C LYS A 45 -0.34 -0.88 -4.91
N LEU A 46 -0.43 0.14 -4.04
CA LEU A 46 0.73 0.82 -3.49
C LEU A 46 1.55 -0.11 -2.60
N VAL A 47 0.88 -0.88 -1.73
CA VAL A 47 1.53 -1.84 -0.84
C VAL A 47 2.23 -2.93 -1.66
N ALA A 48 1.53 -3.56 -2.60
CA ALA A 48 2.10 -4.60 -3.45
C ALA A 48 3.35 -4.11 -4.20
N GLN A 49 3.30 -2.90 -4.76
CA GLN A 49 4.46 -2.31 -5.44
C GLN A 49 5.64 -2.07 -4.48
N LEU A 50 5.38 -1.60 -3.26
CA LEU A 50 6.42 -1.38 -2.26
C LEU A 50 7.04 -2.70 -1.79
N GLU A 51 6.21 -3.73 -1.58
CA GLU A 51 6.66 -5.07 -1.21
C GLU A 51 7.52 -5.67 -2.32
N ASP A 52 7.07 -5.64 -3.58
CA ASP A 52 7.84 -6.09 -4.74
C ASP A 52 9.21 -5.40 -4.84
N ASP A 53 9.27 -4.10 -4.58
CA ASP A 53 10.52 -3.33 -4.65
C ASP A 53 11.46 -3.63 -3.47
N ILE A 54 10.92 -3.96 -2.30
CA ILE A 54 11.70 -4.42 -1.14
C ILE A 54 12.26 -5.82 -1.41
N ASP A 55 11.43 -6.73 -1.91
CA ASP A 55 11.81 -8.11 -2.21
C ASP A 55 12.89 -8.17 -3.30
N LYS A 56 12.77 -7.37 -4.36
CA LYS A 56 13.82 -7.25 -5.39
C LYS A 56 15.16 -6.84 -4.79
N LYS A 57 15.17 -5.81 -3.93
CA LYS A 57 16.38 -5.36 -3.25
C LYS A 57 16.95 -6.42 -2.33
N ALA A 58 16.10 -7.18 -1.63
CA ALA A 58 16.54 -8.27 -0.80
C ALA A 58 17.22 -9.38 -1.63
N ILE A 59 16.63 -9.74 -2.78
CA ILE A 59 17.20 -10.73 -3.71
C ILE A 59 18.56 -10.25 -4.26
N GLU A 60 18.66 -8.99 -4.69
CA GLU A 60 19.91 -8.40 -5.19
C GLU A 60 21.05 -8.45 -4.16
N GLN A 61 20.73 -8.36 -2.87
CA GLN A 61 21.70 -8.35 -1.77
C GLN A 61 21.98 -9.74 -1.19
N THR A 62 21.20 -10.75 -1.56
CA THR A 62 21.31 -12.09 -1.00
C THR A 62 22.43 -12.88 -1.68
N ASP A 63 23.25 -13.58 -0.90
CA ASP A 63 24.22 -14.52 -1.44
C ASP A 63 23.52 -15.81 -1.92
N LEU A 64 23.33 -15.89 -3.23
CA LEU A 64 22.67 -17.02 -3.88
C LEU A 64 23.56 -18.27 -3.99
N SER A 65 24.82 -18.25 -3.50
CA SER A 65 25.67 -19.44 -3.49
C SER A 65 25.11 -20.58 -2.63
N THR A 66 24.25 -20.25 -1.66
CA THR A 66 23.55 -21.18 -0.79
C THR A 66 22.10 -21.44 -1.22
N ALA A 67 21.66 -20.87 -2.35
CA ALA A 67 20.29 -21.04 -2.83
C ALA A 67 20.00 -22.51 -3.20
N ARG A 68 18.76 -22.94 -2.94
CA ARG A 68 18.25 -24.26 -3.29
C ARG A 68 17.27 -24.15 -4.46
N SER A 69 17.23 -25.18 -5.31
CA SER A 69 16.21 -25.27 -6.36
C SER A 69 14.82 -25.42 -5.75
N TYR A 70 13.84 -24.76 -6.37
CA TYR A 70 12.44 -24.85 -5.97
C TYR A 70 11.93 -26.30 -6.06
N GLU A 71 12.31 -27.01 -7.11
CA GLU A 71 11.90 -28.40 -7.37
C GLU A 71 12.35 -29.36 -6.26
N ASP A 72 13.56 -29.15 -5.72
CA ASP A 72 14.08 -29.96 -4.61
C ASP A 72 13.30 -29.70 -3.33
N VAL A 73 12.97 -28.43 -3.05
CA VAL A 73 12.18 -28.05 -1.87
C VAL A 73 10.72 -28.52 -2.00
N ALA A 74 10.11 -28.42 -3.18
CA ALA A 74 8.74 -28.89 -3.42
C ALA A 74 8.63 -30.40 -3.18
N ARG A 75 9.60 -31.17 -3.68
CA ARG A 75 9.67 -32.62 -3.45
C ARG A 75 9.81 -32.99 -1.97
N GLU A 76 10.60 -32.24 -1.21
CA GLU A 76 10.74 -32.42 0.25
C GLU A 76 9.44 -32.14 1.00
N LEU A 77 8.67 -31.14 0.54
CA LEU A 77 7.40 -30.75 1.15
C LEU A 77 6.20 -31.60 0.68
N GLY A 78 6.41 -32.51 -0.28
CA GLY A 78 5.35 -33.36 -0.84
C GLY A 78 4.32 -32.57 -1.66
N LEU A 79 4.75 -31.45 -2.26
CA LEU A 79 3.97 -30.62 -3.18
C LEU A 79 4.20 -31.01 -4.65
#